data_AF-A0AB37CMU1-F1
#
_entry.id   AF-A0AB37CMU1-F1
#
_cell.length_a   1.000
_cell.length_b   1.000
_cell.length_c   1.000
_cell.angle_alpha   90.00
_cell.angle_beta   90.00
_cell.angle_gamma   90.00
#
_symmetry.space_group_name_H-M   'P 1'
#
loop_
_entity.id
_entity.type
_entity.pdbx_description
1 polymer ?
#
loop_
_entity_poly.entity_id
_entity_poly.type
_entity_poly.pdbx_seq_one_letter_code
_entity_poly.pdbx_strand_id
1 'polypeptide(L)'
;MKTFQLTAKKKITLALLVVIALALLIFIINVQMNQPDILPANYMERLKNPGMTGDYIGLWKSRWHEENKAWIYPAKQYAIYAVVALACLSAWVAASKAKFWK
;
A
#
# COMPACT_ATOMS: atom_id res chain seq x y z
N MET A 1 -1.14 31.49 -20.07
CA MET A 1 -0.62 30.85 -18.83
C MET A 1 0.84 30.48 -19.05
N LYS A 2 1.77 30.90 -18.18
CA LYS A 2 3.14 30.36 -18.20
C LYS A 2 3.06 28.88 -17.78
N THR A 3 3.52 27.98 -18.62
CA THR A 3 3.61 26.56 -18.30
C THR A 3 4.56 26.39 -17.11
N PHE A 4 4.05 25.91 -15.98
CA PHE A 4 4.83 25.57 -14.80
C PHE A 4 5.68 24.34 -15.13
N GLN A 5 6.84 24.56 -15.78
CA GLN A 5 7.78 23.49 -16.08
C GLN A 5 8.58 23.18 -14.81
N LEU A 6 8.33 22.00 -14.23
CA LEU A 6 9.16 21.45 -13.17
C LEU A 6 10.57 21.19 -13.70
N THR A 7 11.59 21.46 -12.87
CA THR A 7 12.98 21.09 -13.19
C THR A 7 13.12 19.57 -13.30
N ALA A 8 14.12 19.10 -14.06
CA ALA A 8 14.34 17.66 -14.25
C ALA A 8 14.51 16.93 -12.90
N LYS A 9 15.23 17.54 -11.97
CA LYS A 9 15.43 17.00 -10.61
C LYS A 9 14.11 16.79 -9.86
N LYS A 10 13.22 17.80 -9.89
CA LYS A 10 11.88 17.67 -9.28
C LYS A 10 11.06 16.57 -9.94
N LYS A 11 11.09 16.44 -11.27
CA LYS A 11 10.37 15.39 -12.00
C LYS A 11 10.82 14.00 -11.56
N ILE A 12 12.14 13.76 -11.48
CA ILE A 12 12.70 12.48 -11.03
C ILE A 12 12.31 12.19 -9.58
N THR A 13 12.43 13.16 -8.68
CA THR A 13 12.06 12.97 -7.28
C THR A 13 10.57 12.66 -7.13
N LEU A 14 9.68 13.40 -7.80
CA LEU A 14 8.25 13.14 -7.75
C LEU A 14 7.90 11.77 -8.34
N ALA A 15 8.54 11.36 -9.43
CA ALA A 15 8.37 10.02 -9.99
C ALA A 15 8.77 8.92 -8.99
N LEU A 16 9.88 9.10 -8.27
CA LEU A 16 10.30 8.17 -7.22
C LEU A 16 9.26 8.10 -6.09
N LEU A 17 8.76 9.26 -5.62
CA LEU A 17 7.72 9.29 -4.58
C LEU A 17 6.44 8.58 -5.03
N VAL A 18 6.06 8.70 -6.30
CA VAL A 18 4.92 7.98 -6.88
C VAL A 18 5.15 6.46 -6.88
N VAL A 19 6.32 5.99 -7.29
CA VAL A 19 6.64 4.55 -7.28
C VAL A 19 6.55 3.98 -5.85
N ILE A 20 7.08 4.70 -4.86
CA ILE A 20 6.99 4.30 -3.45
C ILE A 20 5.52 4.27 -2.99
N ALA A 21 4.75 5.31 -3.30
CA ALA A 21 3.34 5.38 -2.94
C ALA A 21 2.52 4.24 -3.57
N LEU A 22 2.80 3.87 -4.83
CA LEU A 22 2.16 2.74 -5.49
C LEU A 22 2.48 1.40 -4.81
N ALA A 23 3.73 1.17 -4.42
CA ALA A 23 4.10 -0.03 -3.69
C ALA A 23 3.37 -0.13 -2.33
N LEU A 24 3.27 0.98 -1.61
CA LEU A 24 2.51 1.04 -0.35
C LEU A 24 1.01 0.81 -0.57
N LEU A 25 0.43 1.38 -1.64
CA LEU A 25 -0.98 1.16 -1.98
C LEU A 25 -1.27 -0.31 -2.31
N ILE A 26 -0.40 -0.97 -3.08
CA ILE A 26 -0.53 -2.41 -3.36
C ILE A 26 -0.51 -3.20 -2.06
N PHE A 27 0.40 -2.88 -1.13
CA PHE A 27 0.44 -3.51 0.18
C PHE A 27 -0.85 -3.28 0.98
N ILE A 28 -1.32 -2.04 1.08
CA ILE A 28 -2.55 -1.68 1.81
C ILE A 28 -3.75 -2.45 1.25
N ILE A 29 -3.94 -2.42 -0.08
CA ILE A 29 -5.03 -3.13 -0.77
C ILE A 29 -4.92 -4.62 -0.52
N ASN A 30 -3.72 -5.20 -0.62
CA ASN A 30 -3.52 -6.63 -0.36
C ASN A 30 -3.90 -6.98 1.09
N VAL A 31 -3.54 -6.17 2.08
CA VAL A 31 -3.94 -6.43 3.47
C VAL A 31 -5.46 -6.27 3.64
N GLN A 32 -6.07 -5.25 3.05
CA GLN A 32 -7.53 -5.03 3.15
C GLN A 32 -8.32 -6.19 2.54
N MET A 33 -7.99 -6.60 1.32
CA MET A 33 -8.70 -7.66 0.60
C MET A 33 -8.62 -9.03 1.27
N ASN A 34 -7.63 -9.27 2.13
CA ASN A 34 -7.43 -10.53 2.85
C ASN A 34 -7.75 -10.41 4.35
N GLN A 35 -8.45 -9.34 4.76
CA GLN A 35 -8.93 -9.17 6.13
C GLN A 35 -10.21 -10.01 6.34
N PRO A 36 -10.37 -10.73 7.47
CA PRO A 36 -11.45 -11.70 7.69
C PRO A 36 -12.86 -11.13 7.65
N ASP A 37 -13.03 -9.84 7.91
CA ASP A 37 -14.29 -9.08 7.76
C ASP A 37 -14.72 -8.91 6.29
N ILE A 38 -13.81 -9.09 5.34
CA ILE A 38 -14.07 -9.10 3.89
C ILE A 38 -14.17 -10.55 3.37
N LEU A 39 -13.80 -11.54 4.19
CA LEU A 39 -13.88 -12.96 3.85
C LEU A 39 -15.26 -13.57 4.17
N PRO A 40 -15.69 -14.63 3.47
CA PRO A 40 -16.98 -15.29 3.73
C PRO A 40 -17.11 -15.77 5.18
N ALA A 41 -18.32 -15.75 5.74
CA ALA A 41 -18.58 -16.12 7.15
C ALA A 41 -18.09 -17.53 7.56
N ASN A 42 -17.98 -18.46 6.62
CA ASN A 42 -17.49 -19.83 6.84
C ASN A 42 -15.97 -20.00 6.61
N TYR A 43 -15.23 -18.91 6.44
CA TYR A 43 -13.81 -18.93 6.09
C TYR A 43 -12.93 -19.59 7.16
N MET A 44 -13.18 -19.32 8.45
CA MET A 44 -12.43 -19.95 9.55
C MET A 44 -12.63 -21.46 9.63
N GLU A 45 -13.79 -21.96 9.22
CA GLU A 45 -14.06 -23.41 9.13
C GLU A 45 -13.35 -24.02 7.92
N ARG A 46 -13.34 -23.33 6.78
CA ARG A 46 -12.59 -23.75 5.58
C ARG A 46 -11.08 -23.82 5.80
N LEU A 47 -10.53 -22.97 6.67
CA LEU A 47 -9.13 -23.03 7.09
C LEU A 47 -8.77 -24.30 7.89
N LYS A 48 -9.72 -24.83 8.66
CA LYS A 48 -9.48 -26.02 9.51
C LYS A 48 -9.48 -27.31 8.71
N ASN A 49 -10.22 -27.36 7.60
CA ASN A 49 -10.30 -28.51 6.71
C ASN A 49 -10.23 -28.07 5.24
N PRO A 50 -9.04 -27.74 4.73
CA PRO A 50 -8.87 -27.32 3.35
C PRO A 50 -9.15 -28.52 2.44
N GLY A 51 -10.35 -28.61 1.89
CA GLY A 51 -10.64 -29.59 0.84
C GLY A 51 -9.65 -29.41 -0.32
N MET A 52 -9.18 -30.51 -0.92
CA MET A 52 -8.19 -30.48 -2.01
C MET A 52 -8.68 -29.77 -3.29
N THR A 53 -9.94 -29.36 -3.34
CA THR A 53 -10.61 -28.88 -4.55
C THR A 53 -10.95 -27.40 -4.44
N GLY A 54 -10.08 -26.56 -5.01
CA GLY A 54 -10.51 -25.29 -5.62
C GLY A 54 -9.66 -24.07 -5.33
N ASP A 55 -9.31 -23.80 -4.06
CA ASP A 55 -8.75 -22.50 -3.68
C ASP A 55 -7.64 -22.60 -2.62
N TYR A 56 -6.67 -23.49 -2.86
CA TYR A 56 -5.51 -23.66 -1.99
C TYR A 56 -4.71 -22.35 -1.80
N ILE A 57 -4.60 -21.53 -2.85
CA ILE A 57 -3.86 -20.27 -2.83
C ILE A 57 -4.59 -19.23 -1.96
N GLY A 58 -5.91 -19.08 -2.12
CA GLY A 58 -6.71 -18.19 -1.28
C GLY A 58 -6.68 -18.59 0.19
N LEU A 59 -6.78 -19.88 0.48
CA LEU A 59 -6.72 -20.43 1.85
C LEU A 59 -5.34 -20.25 2.48
N TRP A 60 -4.26 -20.55 1.76
CA TRP A 60 -2.88 -20.33 2.25
C TRP A 60 -2.62 -18.85 2.54
N LYS A 61 -3.00 -17.96 1.60
CA LYS A 61 -2.80 -16.51 1.74
C LYS A 61 -3.54 -15.97 2.96
N SER A 62 -4.77 -16.41 3.13
CA SER A 62 -5.63 -15.91 4.19
C SER A 62 -5.25 -16.52 5.56
N ARG A 63 -4.76 -17.78 5.60
CA ARG A 63 -4.16 -18.38 6.82
C ARG A 63 -2.94 -17.59 7.28
N TRP A 64 -2.05 -17.27 6.35
CA TRP A 64 -0.86 -16.49 6.63
C TRP A 64 -1.23 -15.11 7.18
N HIS A 65 -2.25 -14.45 6.62
CA HIS A 65 -2.76 -13.17 7.13
C HIS A 65 -3.28 -13.26 8.57
N GLU A 66 -3.99 -14.33 8.95
CA GLU A 66 -4.44 -14.55 10.32
C GLU A 66 -3.28 -14.80 11.29
N GLU A 67 -2.33 -15.65 10.93
CA GLU A 67 -1.16 -15.97 11.76
C GLU A 67 -0.30 -14.72 12.01
N ASN A 68 -0.32 -13.75 11.09
CA ASN A 68 0.52 -12.56 11.10
C ASN A 68 -0.24 -11.25 11.39
N LYS A 69 -1.53 -11.31 11.70
CA LYS A 69 -2.39 -10.11 11.84
C LYS A 69 -1.87 -9.09 12.86
N ALA A 70 -1.21 -9.57 13.91
CA ALA A 70 -0.70 -8.75 15.01
C ALA A 70 0.30 -7.68 14.52
N TRP A 71 1.06 -7.95 13.47
CA TRP A 71 2.01 -6.98 12.90
C TRP A 71 1.55 -6.43 11.55
N ILE A 72 0.82 -7.21 10.75
CA ILE A 72 0.32 -6.77 9.43
C ILE A 72 -0.67 -5.62 9.55
N TYR A 73 -1.59 -5.65 10.51
CA TYR A 73 -2.62 -4.60 10.63
C TYR A 73 -2.05 -3.27 11.08
N PRO A 74 -1.17 -3.21 12.10
CA PRO A 74 -0.41 -1.99 12.41
C PRO A 74 0.42 -1.53 11.21
N ALA A 75 1.12 -2.44 10.51
CA ALA A 75 1.92 -2.09 9.34
C ALA A 75 1.08 -1.46 8.22
N LYS A 76 -0.12 -1.96 7.96
CA LYS A 76 -1.08 -1.34 7.03
C LYS A 76 -1.41 0.09 7.45
N GLN A 77 -1.69 0.30 8.73
CA GLN A 77 -2.00 1.64 9.25
C GLN A 77 -0.83 2.61 9.06
N TYR A 78 0.40 2.16 9.36
CA TYR A 78 1.60 2.95 9.10
C TYR A 78 1.82 3.22 7.61
N ALA A 79 1.54 2.25 6.74
CA ALA A 79 1.60 2.44 5.29
C ALA A 79 0.61 3.52 4.83
N ILE A 80 -0.61 3.57 5.39
CA ILE A 80 -1.59 4.63 5.11
C ILE A 80 -1.03 5.99 5.52
N TYR A 81 -0.47 6.11 6.73
CA TYR A 81 0.15 7.36 7.19
C TYR A 81 1.33 7.77 6.32
N ALA A 82 2.15 6.80 5.87
CA ALA A 82 3.27 7.05 4.97
C ALA A 82 2.78 7.57 3.61
N VAL A 83 1.70 7.03 3.05
CA VAL A 83 1.10 7.53 1.80
C VAL A 83 0.65 8.99 1.96
N VAL A 84 0.00 9.33 3.08
CA VAL A 84 -0.39 10.73 3.37
C VAL A 84 0.84 11.63 3.46
N ALA A 85 1.88 11.21 4.19
CA ALA A 85 3.12 11.96 4.31
C ALA A 85 3.81 12.16 2.94
N LEU A 86 3.84 11.14 2.08
CA LEU A 86 4.38 11.23 0.73
C LEU A 86 3.59 12.21 -0.14
N ALA A 87 2.27 12.28 0.00
CA ALA A 87 1.45 13.26 -0.70
C ALA A 87 1.80 14.70 -0.27
N CYS A 88 1.93 14.95 1.04
CA CYS A 88 2.37 16.24 1.57
C CYS A 88 3.79 16.61 1.09
N LEU A 89 4.72 15.67 1.13
CA LEU A 89 6.09 15.85 0.63
C LEU A 89 6.10 16.17 -0.87
N SER A 90 5.27 15.49 -1.66
CA SER A 90 5.16 15.72 -3.11
C SER A 90 4.66 17.14 -3.41
N ALA A 91 3.63 17.60 -2.70
CA ALA A 91 3.14 18.97 -2.80
C ALA A 91 4.22 20.00 -2.42
N TRP A 92 4.98 19.72 -1.36
CA TRP A 92 6.08 20.58 -0.93
C TRP A 92 7.22 20.62 -1.97
N VAL A 93 7.66 19.48 -2.50
CA VAL A 93 8.70 19.41 -3.56
C VAL A 93 8.25 20.18 -4.81
N ALA A 94 7.00 20.00 -5.23
CA ALA A 94 6.45 20.71 -6.37
C ALA A 94 6.47 22.23 -6.16
N ALA A 95 6.01 22.71 -5.00
CA ALA A 95 5.94 24.13 -4.66
C ALA A 95 7.29 24.78 -4.27
N SER A 96 8.27 23.98 -3.85
CA SER A 96 9.52 24.49 -3.26
C SER A 96 10.34 25.31 -4.25
N LYS A 97 10.78 26.51 -3.81
CA LYS A 97 11.66 27.39 -4.60
C LYS A 97 13.12 27.34 -4.13
N ALA A 98 13.47 26.38 -3.26
CA ALA A 98 14.81 26.27 -2.70
C ALA A 98 15.86 26.08 -3.81
N LYS A 99 17.06 26.64 -3.62
CA LYS A 99 18.17 26.58 -4.58
C LYS A 99 18.54 25.14 -4.95
N PHE A 100 18.35 24.19 -4.02
CA PHE A 100 18.56 22.75 -4.24
C PHE A 100 17.73 22.17 -5.40
N TRP A 101 16.53 22.71 -5.66
CA TRP A 101 15.61 22.21 -6.68
C TRP A 101 15.71 22.92 -8.03
N LYS A 102 16.54 23.95 -8.13
CA LYS A 102 16.85 24.61 -9.40
C LYS A 102 17.70 23.71 -10.27
#